data_AF-A0A7J4S7J2-F1
#
_entry.id   AF-A0A7J4S7J2-F1
#
_cell.length_a   1.000
_cell.length_b   1.000
_cell.length_c   1.000
_cell.angle_alpha   90.00
_cell.angle_beta   90.00
_cell.angle_gamma   90.00
#
_symmetry.space_group_name_H-M   'P 1'
#
loop_
_entity.id
_entity.type
_entity.pdbx_description
1 polymer ?
#
loop_
_entity_poly.entity_id
_entity_poly.type
_entity_poly.pdbx_seq_one_letter_code
_entity_poly.pdbx_strand_id
1 'polypeptide(L)'
;MDELIKAALLFWLPFAFIPFGIWVSQVKSSNALSKFGYLITFTGILLVLSSPWTVPESPSSAIGHLLGFIAGPAILILLGLFNIAYSGNVPVGKLSDGNRNLG
;
A
#
# COMPACT_ATOMS: atom_id res chain seq x y z
N MET A 1 -28.58 12.48 6.40
CA MET A 1 -28.10 11.51 5.38
C MET A 1 -28.31 10.13 5.95
N ASP A 2 -28.88 9.23 5.17
CA ASP A 2 -29.00 7.83 5.58
C ASP A 2 -27.62 7.27 5.90
N GLU A 3 -27.56 6.46 6.95
CA GLU A 3 -26.33 5.88 7.47
C GLU A 3 -25.61 5.03 6.41
N LEU A 4 -26.40 4.37 5.57
CA LEU A 4 -25.93 3.58 4.43
C LEU A 4 -25.26 4.46 3.37
N ILE A 5 -25.85 5.62 3.05
CA ILE A 5 -25.26 6.59 2.10
C ILE A 5 -23.97 7.18 2.68
N LYS A 6 -23.95 7.44 3.99
CA LYS A 6 -22.77 7.93 4.69
C LYS A 6 -21.62 6.93 4.63
N ALA A 7 -21.88 5.64 4.88
CA ALA A 7 -20.89 4.58 4.76
C ALA A 7 -20.41 4.37 3.31
N ALA A 8 -21.34 4.42 2.33
CA ALA A 8 -21.00 4.30 0.91
C ALA A 8 -20.03 5.40 0.45
N LEU A 9 -20.26 6.65 0.85
CA LEU A 9 -19.43 7.77 0.43
C LEU A 9 -18.12 7.90 1.21
N LEU A 10 -18.14 7.64 2.52
CA LEU A 10 -16.99 7.89 3.38
C LEU A 10 -16.06 6.68 3.54
N PHE A 11 -16.52 5.47 3.23
CA PHE A 11 -15.69 4.25 3.30
C PHE A 11 -15.54 3.59 1.93
N TRP A 12 -16.65 3.24 1.27
CA TRP A 12 -16.61 2.43 0.05
C TRP A 12 -16.03 3.19 -1.15
N LEU A 13 -16.33 4.48 -1.30
CA LEU A 13 -15.77 5.31 -2.37
C LEU A 13 -14.24 5.47 -2.23
N PRO A 14 -13.69 5.85 -1.05
CA PRO A 14 -12.25 5.82 -0.84
C PRO A 14 -11.61 4.45 -1.02
N PHE A 15 -12.30 3.39 -0.60
CA PHE A 15 -11.82 2.02 -0.79
C PHE A 15 -11.71 1.66 -2.28
N ALA A 16 -12.66 2.08 -3.11
CA ALA A 16 -12.63 1.87 -4.56
C ALA A 16 -11.50 2.65 -5.25
N PHE A 17 -11.08 3.79 -4.70
CA PHE A 17 -9.93 4.55 -5.22
C PHE A 17 -8.60 3.81 -5.08
N ILE A 18 -8.47 2.87 -4.15
CA ILE A 18 -7.23 2.10 -3.95
C ILE A 18 -6.89 1.25 -5.19
N PRO A 19 -7.71 0.26 -5.60
CA PRO A 19 -7.42 -0.54 -6.79
C PRO A 19 -7.45 0.28 -8.07
N PHE A 20 -8.30 1.31 -8.15
CA PHE A 20 -8.34 2.20 -9.32
C PHE A 20 -7.04 3.00 -9.47
N GLY A 21 -6.54 3.60 -8.40
CA GLY A 21 -5.28 4.34 -8.42
C GLY A 21 -4.07 3.44 -8.74
N ILE A 22 -4.07 2.19 -8.24
CA ILE A 22 -3.04 1.20 -8.59
C ILE A 22 -3.11 0.86 -10.07
N TRP A 23 -4.30 0.68 -10.62
CA TRP A 23 -4.45 0.42 -12.05
C TRP A 23 -3.94 1.59 -12.90
N VAL A 24 -4.30 2.82 -12.51
CA VAL A 24 -3.82 4.05 -13.18
C VAL A 24 -2.29 4.21 -13.04
N SER A 25 -1.71 3.84 -11.89
CA SER A 25 -0.26 3.98 -11.67
C SER A 25 0.58 3.08 -12.59
N GLN A 26 -0.01 1.99 -13.08
CA GLN A 26 0.63 1.02 -14.00
C GLN A 26 0.61 1.46 -15.46
N VAL A 27 -0.06 2.56 -15.80
CA VAL A 27 -0.10 3.07 -17.17
C VAL A 27 1.26 3.65 -17.55
N LYS A 28 2.02 2.89 -18.36
CA LYS A 28 3.36 3.28 -18.83
C LYS A 28 3.39 4.46 -19.82
N SER A 29 2.23 4.88 -20.31
CA SER A 29 2.10 5.93 -21.34
C SER A 29 2.57 7.31 -20.87
N SER A 30 2.44 7.62 -19.57
CA SER A 30 2.84 8.93 -19.04
C SER A 30 3.26 8.84 -17.58
N ASN A 31 4.45 9.39 -17.28
CA ASN A 31 4.98 9.46 -15.92
C ASN A 31 4.11 10.36 -15.01
N ALA A 32 3.46 11.38 -15.57
CA ALA A 32 2.52 12.22 -14.82
C ALA A 32 1.27 11.43 -14.40
N LEU A 33 0.75 10.59 -15.29
CA LEU A 33 -0.42 9.74 -15.01
C LEU A 33 -0.09 8.67 -13.96
N SER A 34 1.13 8.10 -14.02
CA SER A 34 1.61 7.15 -13.02
C SER A 34 1.66 7.77 -11.62
N LYS A 35 2.26 8.97 -11.49
CA LYS A 35 2.30 9.74 -10.24
C LYS A 35 0.90 10.08 -9.70
N PHE A 36 -0.02 10.44 -10.60
CA PHE A 36 -1.41 10.72 -10.22
C PHE A 36 -2.13 9.48 -9.68
N GLY A 37 -1.89 8.31 -10.28
CA GLY A 37 -2.40 7.03 -9.78
C GLY A 37 -1.92 6.74 -8.35
N TYR A 38 -0.63 6.94 -8.07
CA TYR A 38 -0.10 6.81 -6.70
C TYR A 38 -0.73 7.79 -5.71
N LEU A 39 -0.99 9.04 -6.13
CA LEU A 39 -1.63 10.05 -5.29
C LEU A 39 -3.06 9.65 -4.92
N ILE A 40 -3.83 9.16 -5.90
CA ILE A 40 -5.19 8.63 -5.69
C ILE A 40 -5.16 7.46 -4.70
N THR A 41 -4.29 6.48 -4.91
CA THR A 41 -4.18 5.31 -4.02
C THR A 41 -3.81 5.73 -2.60
N PHE A 42 -2.82 6.61 -2.45
CA PHE A 42 -2.38 7.08 -1.14
C PHE A 42 -3.51 7.82 -0.39
N THR A 43 -4.26 8.65 -1.11
CA THR A 43 -5.41 9.38 -0.55
C THR A 43 -6.53 8.42 -0.14
N GLY A 44 -6.83 7.41 -0.97
CA GLY A 44 -7.81 6.37 -0.65
C GLY A 44 -7.44 5.60 0.63
N ILE A 45 -6.17 5.22 0.78
CA ILE A 45 -5.68 4.53 1.98
C ILE A 45 -5.85 5.40 3.24
N LEU A 46 -5.45 6.68 3.19
CA LEU A 46 -5.59 7.59 4.32
C LEU A 46 -7.05 7.77 4.74
N LEU A 47 -7.95 7.90 3.78
CA LEU A 47 -9.38 8.04 4.04
C LEU A 47 -10.00 6.78 4.62
N VAL A 48 -9.61 5.59 4.16
CA VAL A 48 -10.04 4.30 4.74
C VAL A 48 -9.53 4.14 6.17
N LEU A 49 -8.26 4.48 6.43
CA LEU A 49 -7.71 4.45 7.79
C LEU A 49 -8.38 5.45 8.74
N SER A 50 -8.91 6.54 8.20
CA SER A 50 -9.66 7.55 8.94
C SER A 50 -11.14 7.20 9.12
N SER A 51 -11.62 6.11 8.50
CA SER A 51 -13.03 5.70 8.57
C SER A 51 -13.57 5.43 9.98
N PRO A 52 -12.77 4.93 10.95
CA PRO A 52 -13.20 4.79 12.34
C PRO A 52 -13.71 6.10 12.95
N TRP A 53 -13.14 7.23 12.52
CA TRP A 53 -13.48 8.55 13.05
C TRP A 53 -14.68 9.19 12.33
N THR A 54 -14.89 8.86 11.05
CA THR A 54 -15.91 9.51 10.20
C THR A 54 -17.27 8.80 10.24
N VAL A 55 -17.27 7.47 10.46
CA VAL A 55 -18.50 6.64 10.54
C VAL A 55 -18.38 5.59 11.66
N PRO A 56 -18.46 5.98 12.95
CA PRO A 56 -18.25 5.06 14.07
C PRO A 56 -19.37 4.02 14.26
N GLU A 57 -20.61 4.33 13.88
CA GLU A 57 -21.80 3.50 14.12
C GLU A 57 -22.01 2.39 13.05
N SER A 58 -21.31 2.45 11.91
CA SER A 58 -21.52 1.50 10.81
C SER A 58 -20.74 0.18 11.02
N PRO A 59 -21.33 -1.01 10.74
CA PRO A 59 -20.60 -2.28 10.72
C PRO A 59 -19.38 -2.28 9.79
N SER A 60 -19.38 -1.45 8.75
CA SER A 60 -18.27 -1.28 7.81
C SER A 60 -17.04 -0.63 8.46
N SER A 61 -17.24 0.08 9.58
CA SER A 61 -16.19 0.75 10.34
C SER A 61 -15.27 -0.23 11.07
N ALA A 62 -15.76 -1.43 11.40
CA ALA A 62 -14.96 -2.49 12.01
C ALA A 62 -13.77 -2.91 11.12
N ILE A 63 -13.95 -2.88 9.80
CA ILE A 63 -12.88 -3.16 8.84
C ILE A 63 -11.82 -2.06 8.86
N GLY A 64 -12.23 -0.79 8.93
CA GLY A 64 -11.29 0.34 9.07
C GLY A 64 -10.47 0.25 10.35
N HIS A 65 -11.10 -0.12 11.47
CA HIS A 65 -10.42 -0.37 12.74
C HIS A 65 -9.41 -1.52 12.65
N LEU A 66 -9.80 -2.64 12.05
CA LEU A 66 -8.93 -3.80 11.85
C LEU A 66 -7.73 -3.45 10.95
N LEU A 67 -7.97 -2.74 9.84
CA LEU A 67 -6.91 -2.29 8.94
C LEU A 67 -5.93 -1.35 9.64
N GLY A 68 -6.43 -0.38 10.42
CA GLY A 68 -5.59 0.50 11.22
C GLY A 68 -4.75 -0.27 12.25
N PHE A 69 -5.35 -1.26 12.93
CA PHE A 69 -4.66 -2.07 13.93
C PHE A 69 -3.56 -2.94 13.32
N ILE A 70 -3.79 -3.56 12.15
CA ILE A 70 -2.82 -4.47 11.52
C ILE A 70 -1.75 -3.73 10.70
N ALA A 71 -2.01 -2.50 10.25
CA ALA A 71 -1.09 -1.75 9.41
C ALA A 71 0.28 -1.54 10.09
N GLY A 72 0.30 -1.15 11.37
CA GLY A 72 1.55 -0.94 12.11
C GLY A 72 2.43 -2.20 12.18
N PRO A 73 1.91 -3.32 12.73
CA PRO A 73 2.62 -4.60 12.75
C PRO A 73 3.05 -5.07 11.36
N ALA A 74 2.20 -4.92 10.34
CA ALA A 74 2.52 -5.33 8.98
C ALA A 74 3.71 -4.54 8.39
N ILE A 75 3.74 -3.21 8.61
CA ILE A 75 4.86 -2.35 8.18
C ILE A 75 6.17 -2.78 8.87
N LEU A 76 6.13 -3.05 10.18
CA LEU A 76 7.31 -3.49 10.92
C LEU A 76 7.84 -4.84 10.41
N ILE A 77 6.94 -5.79 10.12
CA ILE A 77 7.32 -7.09 9.54
C ILE A 77 7.94 -6.92 8.15
N LEU A 78 7.34 -6.10 7.29
CA LEU A 78 7.88 -5.83 5.95
C LEU A 78 9.27 -5.21 6.00
N LEU A 79 9.49 -4.24 6.90
CA LEU A 79 10.82 -3.65 7.11
C LEU A 79 11.82 -4.67 7.66
N GLY A 80 11.40 -5.54 8.57
CA GLY A 80 12.22 -6.63 9.10
C GLY A 80 12.64 -7.61 7.99
N LEU A 81 11.69 -8.05 7.17
CA LEU A 81 11.95 -8.93 6.02
C LEU A 81 12.87 -8.28 4.99
N PHE A 82 12.68 -6.99 4.71
CA PHE A 82 13.55 -6.24 3.81
C PHE A 82 14.99 -6.19 4.33
N ASN A 83 15.18 -5.89 5.62
CA ASN A 83 16.51 -5.90 6.23
C ASN A 83 17.14 -7.30 6.23
N ILE A 84 16.38 -8.36 6.51
CA ILE A 84 16.90 -9.74 6.42
C ILE A 84 17.36 -10.06 5.00
N ALA A 85 16.58 -9.68 3.98
CA ALA A 85 16.89 -9.97 2.58
C ALA A 85 18.11 -9.20 2.05
N TYR A 86 18.31 -7.94 2.49
CA TYR A 86 19.26 -7.02 1.85
C TYR A 86 20.37 -6.48 2.78
N SER A 87 20.29 -6.68 4.09
CA SER A 87 21.29 -6.17 5.05
C SER A 87 22.46 -7.14 5.30
N GLY A 88 22.45 -8.33 4.68
CA GLY A 88 23.56 -9.27 4.76
C GLY A 88 24.80 -8.75 4.02
N ASN A 89 25.99 -9.14 4.48
CA ASN A 89 27.23 -8.94 3.73
C ASN A 89 27.19 -9.80 2.45
N VAL A 90 26.67 -9.24 1.35
CA VAL A 90 26.75 -9.87 0.04
C VAL A 90 28.20 -9.75 -0.40
N PRO A 91 28.97 -10.86 -0.50
CA PRO A 91 30.35 -10.80 -0.95
C PRO A 91 30.34 -10.51 -2.45
N VAL A 92 30.25 -9.23 -2.81
CA VAL A 92 30.55 -8.72 -4.15
C VAL A 92 32.07 -8.70 -4.35
N GLY A 93 32.70 -9.86 -4.14
CA GLY A 93 34.08 -10.10 -4.51
C GLY A 93 34.15 -10.30 -6.02
N LYS A 94 35.13 -9.67 -6.68
CA LYS A 94 35.47 -10.01 -8.06
C LYS A 94 35.82 -11.51 -8.09
N LEU A 95 35.11 -12.29 -8.91
CA LEU A 95 35.51 -13.65 -9.20
C LEU A 95 36.95 -13.62 -9.71
N SER A 96 37.80 -14.53 -9.20
CA SER A 96 39.15 -14.78 -9.72
C SER A 96 39.10 -14.92 -11.25
N ASP A 97 40.10 -14.40 -11.95
CA ASP A 97 40.08 -14.30 -13.42
C ASP A 97 39.78 -15.64 -14.12
N GLY A 98 40.14 -16.77 -13.50
CA GLY A 98 39.87 -18.12 -14.03
C GLY A 98 38.41 -18.59 -13.93
N ASN A 99 37.59 -18.01 -13.06
CA ASN A 99 36.21 -18.45 -12.79
C ASN A 99 35.15 -17.54 -13.42
N ARG A 100 35.56 -16.55 -14.23
CA ARG A 100 34.67 -15.54 -14.82
C ARG A 100 33.68 -16.09 -15.86
N ASN A 101 33.94 -17.29 -16.40
CA ASN A 101 33.21 -17.85 -17.55
C ASN A 101 32.33 -19.05 -17.18
N LEU A 102 32.04 -19.28 -15.89
CA LEU A 102 31.23 -20.40 -15.41
C LEU A 102 29.73 -20.04 -15.24
N GLY A 103 29.29 -18.91 -15.80
CA GLY A 103 27.90 -18.43 -15.75
C GLY A 103 27.23 -18.47 -17.10
#